data_AF-A0A425CT59-F1
#
_entry.id   AF-A0A425CT59-F1
#
_cell.length_a   1.000
_cell.length_b   1.000
_cell.length_c   1.000
_cell.angle_alpha   90.00
_cell.angle_beta   90.00
_cell.angle_gamma   90.00
#
_symmetry.space_group_name_H-M   'P 1'
#
loop_
_entity.id
_entity.type
_entity.pdbx_description
1 polymer ?
#
loop_
_entity_poly.entity_id
_entity_poly.type
_entity_poly.pdbx_seq_one_letter_code
_entity_poly.pdbx_strand_id
1 'polypeptide(L)'
;MVVNVNSMFERFYVQSVSDQLYLDESLDDYGEVVAEEDETLTYSNPVIDKVIEDNGIEGFRTLTNFTPDEFKTIWSVVVLALQARWNDSSGRKPTSTPKNAFFMVLVNLKYYQTWQKRALDFDL
;
A
#
# COMPACT_ATOMS: atom_id res chain seq x y z
N MET A 1 -19.15 37.44 28.53
CA MET A 1 -18.67 37.35 27.14
C MET A 1 -19.72 36.57 26.37
N VAL A 2 -20.51 37.23 25.52
CA VAL A 2 -21.57 36.57 24.75
C VAL A 2 -20.95 36.04 23.47
N VAL A 3 -20.90 34.72 23.29
CA VAL A 3 -20.39 34.10 22.08
C VAL A 3 -21.46 34.25 21.00
N ASN A 4 -21.18 35.03 19.95
CA ASN A 4 -22.08 35.18 18.82
C ASN A 4 -21.93 33.96 17.90
N VAL A 5 -22.77 32.96 18.13
CA VAL A 5 -22.78 31.68 17.40
C VAL A 5 -22.94 31.87 15.89
N ASN A 6 -23.74 32.85 15.45
CA ASN A 6 -23.93 33.13 14.03
C ASN A 6 -22.63 33.62 13.37
N SER A 7 -21.87 34.47 14.07
CA SER A 7 -20.56 34.92 13.58
C SER A 7 -19.51 33.80 13.50
N MET A 8 -19.65 32.75 14.31
CA MET A 8 -18.81 31.55 14.22
C MET A 8 -19.17 30.70 13.00
N PHE A 9 -20.47 30.51 12.73
CA PHE A 9 -20.92 29.79 11.53
C PHE A 9 -20.47 30.46 10.24
N GLU A 10 -20.59 31.78 10.15
CA GLU A 10 -20.10 32.53 8.98
C GLU A 10 -18.59 32.36 8.78
N ARG A 11 -17.81 32.37 9.88
CA ARG A 11 -16.36 32.12 9.81
C ARG A 11 -16.04 30.69 9.36
N PHE A 12 -16.75 29.69 9.86
CA PHE A 12 -16.56 28.31 9.40
C PHE A 12 -16.94 28.13 7.94
N TYR A 13 -18.03 28.77 7.49
CA TYR A 13 -18.45 28.73 6.10
C TYR A 13 -17.39 29.36 5.19
N VAL A 14 -16.93 30.57 5.49
CA VAL A 14 -15.87 31.25 4.73
C VAL A 14 -14.57 30.43 4.72
N GLN A 15 -14.19 29.84 5.86
CA GLN A 15 -13.00 28.98 5.93
C GLN A 15 -13.18 27.75 5.05
N SER A 16 -14.33 27.07 5.10
CA SER A 16 -14.59 25.87 4.30
C SER A 16 -14.55 26.14 2.79
N VAL A 17 -15.07 27.30 2.35
CA VAL A 17 -15.01 27.72 0.94
C VAL A 17 -13.58 28.03 0.53
N SER A 18 -12.82 28.71 1.41
CA SER A 18 -11.40 28.99 1.15
C SER A 18 -10.57 27.71 1.08
N ASP A 19 -10.82 26.76 1.97
CA ASP A 19 -10.11 25.48 2.01
C ASP A 19 -10.42 24.66 0.75
N GLN A 20 -11.67 24.67 0.29
CA GLN A 20 -12.05 24.01 -0.96
C GLN A 20 -11.35 24.62 -2.17
N LEU A 21 -11.30 25.96 -2.26
CA LEU A 21 -10.61 26.64 -3.35
C LEU A 21 -9.11 26.31 -3.35
N TYR A 22 -8.49 26.29 -2.18
CA TYR A 22 -7.08 25.95 -2.02
C TYR A 22 -6.79 24.50 -2.39
N LEU A 23 -7.67 23.56 -2.03
CA LEU A 23 -7.53 22.16 -2.42
C LEU A 23 -7.68 21.97 -3.92
N ASP A 24 -8.58 22.71 -4.57
CA ASP A 24 -8.80 22.65 -6.03
C ASP A 24 -7.59 23.19 -6.80
N GLU A 25 -7.05 24.34 -6.37
CA GLU A 25 -5.81 24.93 -6.93
C GLU A 25 -4.61 24.01 -6.72
N SER A 26 -4.48 23.43 -5.51
CA SER A 26 -3.43 22.44 -5.23
C SER A 26 -3.60 21.16 -6.04
N LEU A 27 -4.82 20.76 -6.39
CA LEU A 27 -5.08 19.59 -7.22
C LEU A 27 -4.73 19.86 -8.69
N ASP A 28 -4.92 21.07 -9.19
CA ASP A 28 -4.47 21.46 -10.53
C ASP A 28 -2.93 21.43 -10.62
N ASP A 29 -2.25 21.99 -9.61
CA ASP A 29 -0.78 22.07 -9.57
C ASP A 29 -0.08 20.71 -9.34
N TYR A 30 -0.67 19.84 -8.51
CA TYR A 30 -0.03 18.59 -8.06
C TYR A 30 -0.80 17.31 -8.42
N GLY A 31 -1.98 17.42 -9.01
CA GLY A 31 -2.85 16.28 -9.31
C GLY A 31 -2.23 15.31 -10.32
N GLU A 32 -1.50 15.82 -11.32
CA GLU A 32 -0.78 14.98 -12.29
C GLU A 32 0.32 14.17 -11.61
N VAL A 33 1.09 14.77 -10.69
CA VAL A 33 2.14 14.09 -9.92
C VAL A 33 1.55 13.00 -9.01
N VAL A 34 0.40 13.26 -8.40
CA VAL A 34 -0.33 12.28 -7.59
C VAL A 34 -0.89 11.14 -8.46
N ALA A 35 -1.43 11.45 -9.64
CA ALA A 35 -1.95 10.47 -10.57
C ALA A 35 -0.86 9.56 -11.17
N GLU A 36 0.31 10.12 -11.52
CA GLU A 36 1.46 9.35 -11.98
C GLU A 36 2.02 8.42 -10.88
N GLU A 37 2.07 8.87 -9.62
CA GLU A 37 2.46 7.99 -8.50
C GLU A 37 1.46 6.84 -8.27
N ASP A 38 0.15 7.07 -8.47
CA ASP A 38 -0.88 6.04 -8.23
C ASP A 38 -0.99 5.05 -9.41
N GLU A 39 -0.87 5.52 -10.65
CA GLU A 39 -0.87 4.68 -11.85
C GLU A 39 0.38 3.79 -11.93
N THR A 40 1.57 4.31 -11.54
CA THR A 40 2.82 3.54 -11.55
C THR A 40 2.84 2.40 -10.52
N LEU A 41 2.06 2.50 -9.44
CA LEU A 41 1.91 1.44 -8.43
C LEU A 41 0.97 0.30 -8.87
N THR A 42 0.22 0.49 -9.96
CA THR A 42 -0.91 -0.40 -10.28
C THR A 42 -0.52 -1.64 -11.10
N TYR A 43 0.67 -1.72 -11.72
CA TYR A 43 0.99 -2.89 -12.57
C TYR A 43 2.42 -3.45 -12.54
N SER A 44 3.43 -2.68 -12.12
CA SER A 44 4.81 -3.20 -12.16
C SER A 44 5.18 -3.91 -10.87
N ASN A 45 5.45 -5.23 -10.92
CA ASN A 45 5.96 -5.98 -9.77
C ASN A 45 7.41 -6.40 -10.03
N PRO A 46 8.36 -5.44 -10.13
CA PRO A 46 9.69 -5.68 -10.67
C PRO A 46 10.47 -6.77 -9.93
N VAL A 47 10.20 -7.00 -8.64
CA VAL A 47 10.86 -8.08 -7.87
C VAL A 47 10.34 -9.45 -8.28
N ILE A 48 9.02 -9.62 -8.37
CA ILE A 48 8.40 -10.88 -8.79
C ILE A 48 8.70 -11.16 -10.26
N ASP A 49 8.57 -10.13 -11.10
CA ASP A 49 8.78 -10.24 -12.55
C ASP A 49 10.23 -10.65 -12.85
N LYS A 50 11.21 -10.05 -12.16
CA LYS A 50 12.62 -10.42 -12.27
C LYS A 50 12.91 -11.86 -11.81
N VAL A 51 12.28 -12.32 -10.73
CA VAL A 51 12.45 -13.72 -10.26
C VAL A 51 11.93 -14.71 -11.29
N ILE A 52 10.81 -14.39 -11.94
CA ILE A 52 10.23 -15.22 -13.00
C ILE A 52 11.09 -15.17 -14.26
N GLU A 53 11.66 -14.01 -14.60
CA GLU A 53 12.57 -13.86 -15.74
C GLU A 53 13.88 -14.63 -15.55
N ASP A 54 14.53 -14.50 -14.39
CA ASP A 54 15.84 -15.10 -14.12
C ASP A 54 15.75 -16.62 -13.93
N ASN A 55 14.75 -17.09 -13.17
CA ASN A 55 14.70 -18.47 -12.68
C ASN A 55 13.38 -19.20 -12.99
N GLY A 56 12.47 -18.58 -13.75
CA GLY A 56 11.18 -19.15 -14.09
C GLY A 56 10.27 -19.42 -12.88
N ILE A 57 9.27 -20.26 -13.13
CA ILE A 57 8.27 -20.70 -12.13
C ILE A 57 8.95 -21.48 -10.98
N GLU A 58 9.99 -22.24 -11.28
CA GLU A 58 10.73 -23.02 -10.27
C GLU A 58 11.54 -22.13 -9.33
N GLY A 59 12.06 -20.99 -9.80
CA GLY A 59 12.67 -19.97 -8.95
C GLY A 59 11.69 -19.41 -7.93
N PHE A 60 10.48 -19.08 -8.38
CA PHE A 60 9.41 -18.59 -7.52
C PHE A 60 9.03 -19.61 -6.43
N ARG A 61 8.90 -20.88 -6.81
CA ARG A 61 8.61 -21.99 -5.88
C ARG A 61 9.77 -22.25 -4.91
N THR A 62 11.00 -22.16 -5.40
CA THR A 62 12.21 -22.30 -4.59
C THR A 62 12.33 -21.18 -3.55
N LEU A 63 11.80 -19.99 -3.81
CA LEU A 63 11.83 -18.88 -2.87
C LEU A 63 10.67 -18.86 -1.87
N THR A 64 9.48 -19.37 -2.23
CA THR A 64 8.28 -19.22 -1.38
C THR A 64 7.56 -20.51 -0.99
N ASN A 65 7.90 -21.66 -1.61
CA ASN A 65 7.15 -22.93 -1.59
C ASN A 65 5.82 -22.92 -2.36
N PHE A 66 5.36 -21.76 -2.82
CA PHE A 66 4.12 -21.63 -3.57
C PHE A 66 4.39 -21.60 -5.07
N THR A 67 3.46 -22.14 -5.84
CA THR A 67 3.34 -21.82 -7.26
C THR A 67 2.83 -20.39 -7.45
N PRO A 68 3.06 -19.75 -8.62
CA PRO A 68 2.53 -18.43 -8.90
C PRO A 68 1.00 -18.33 -8.73
N ASP A 69 0.26 -19.41 -9.00
CA ASP A 69 -1.21 -19.41 -8.88
C ASP A 69 -1.67 -19.58 -7.43
N GLU A 70 -0.98 -20.40 -6.62
CA GLU A 70 -1.21 -20.43 -5.17
C GLU A 70 -0.90 -19.08 -4.54
N PHE A 71 0.19 -18.43 -4.97
CA PHE A 71 0.51 -17.08 -4.51
C PHE A 71 -0.58 -16.07 -4.87
N LYS A 72 -1.15 -16.11 -6.09
CA LYS A 72 -2.29 -15.26 -6.45
C LYS A 72 -3.49 -15.49 -5.54
N THR A 73 -3.74 -16.75 -5.18
CA THR A 73 -4.85 -17.12 -4.29
C THR A 73 -4.63 -16.58 -2.87
N ILE A 74 -3.41 -16.65 -2.36
CA ILE A 74 -3.09 -16.04 -1.06
C ILE A 74 -3.19 -14.52 -1.16
N TRP A 75 -2.62 -13.93 -2.23
CA TRP A 75 -2.63 -12.49 -2.48
C TRP A 75 -4.05 -11.91 -2.49
N SER A 76 -5.02 -12.60 -3.11
CA SER A 76 -6.41 -12.11 -3.16
C SER A 76 -7.08 -12.01 -1.78
N VAL A 77 -6.61 -12.77 -0.79
CA VAL A 77 -7.12 -12.71 0.59
C VAL A 77 -6.48 -11.55 1.36
N VAL A 78 -5.17 -11.33 1.21
CA VAL A 78 -4.44 -10.30 1.96
C VAL A 78 -4.43 -8.92 1.30
N VAL A 79 -4.70 -8.80 0.00
CA VAL A 79 -4.56 -7.53 -0.75
C VAL A 79 -5.35 -6.38 -0.12
N LEU A 80 -6.62 -6.61 0.25
CA LEU A 80 -7.47 -5.57 0.83
C LEU A 80 -6.94 -5.09 2.18
N ALA A 81 -6.56 -6.02 3.06
CA ALA A 81 -6.04 -5.70 4.39
C ALA A 81 -4.67 -5.00 4.31
N LEU A 82 -3.83 -5.42 3.36
CA LEU A 82 -2.50 -4.85 3.17
C LEU A 82 -2.60 -3.46 2.56
N GLN A 83 -3.40 -3.26 1.51
CA GLN A 83 -3.60 -1.96 0.87
C GLN A 83 -4.20 -0.94 1.83
N ALA A 84 -5.19 -1.34 2.64
CA ALA A 84 -5.80 -0.44 3.64
C ALA A 84 -4.76 0.15 4.59
N ARG A 85 -3.75 -0.64 5.00
CA ARG A 85 -2.70 -0.20 5.92
C ARG A 85 -1.43 0.31 5.22
N TRP A 86 -1.35 0.16 3.90
CA TRP A 86 -0.15 0.50 3.13
C TRP A 86 0.10 2.01 3.10
N ASN A 87 -0.98 2.78 2.97
CA ASN A 87 -0.94 4.24 2.92
C ASN A 87 -1.18 4.91 4.28
N ASP A 88 -1.52 4.13 5.32
CA ASP A 88 -1.73 4.66 6.69
C ASP A 88 -0.43 5.15 7.34
N SER A 89 0.73 4.78 6.82
CA SER A 89 2.00 5.28 7.35
C SER A 89 2.27 6.69 6.84
N SER A 90 2.21 7.69 7.73
CA SER A 90 2.63 9.09 7.48
C SER A 90 4.15 9.26 7.20
N GLY A 91 4.85 8.17 6.87
CA GLY A 91 6.28 8.12 6.62
C GLY A 91 6.62 8.06 5.12
N ARG A 92 7.88 7.74 4.83
CA ARG A 92 8.34 7.57 3.45
C ARG A 92 7.58 6.42 2.79
N LYS A 93 6.87 6.72 1.69
CA LYS A 93 6.19 5.70 0.88
C LYS A 93 7.21 4.62 0.45
N PRO A 94 6.92 3.33 0.61
CA PRO A 94 7.84 2.27 0.22
C PRO A 94 8.04 2.26 -1.30
N THR A 95 9.29 2.10 -1.76
CA THR A 95 9.64 2.03 -3.19
C THR A 95 9.17 0.72 -3.85
N SER A 96 8.84 -0.30 -3.06
CA SER A 96 8.32 -1.58 -3.55
C SER A 96 6.79 -1.59 -3.53
N THR A 97 6.12 -2.18 -4.51
CA THR A 97 4.67 -2.40 -4.46
C THR A 97 4.26 -3.27 -3.25
N PRO A 98 3.02 -3.14 -2.72
CA PRO A 98 2.51 -3.98 -1.64
C PRO A 98 2.68 -5.49 -1.92
N LYS A 99 2.47 -5.89 -3.17
CA LYS A 99 2.61 -7.28 -3.63
C LYS A 99 4.07 -7.75 -3.62
N ASN A 100 5.02 -6.91 -4.04
CA ASN A 100 6.44 -7.21 -3.92
C ASN A 100 6.87 -7.32 -2.45
N ALA A 101 6.38 -6.41 -1.58
CA ALA A 101 6.68 -6.45 -0.15
C ALA A 101 6.16 -7.76 0.49
N PHE A 102 4.93 -8.15 0.17
CA PHE A 102 4.37 -9.41 0.62
C PHE A 102 5.19 -10.62 0.14
N PHE A 103 5.58 -10.63 -1.14
CA PHE A 103 6.46 -11.67 -1.68
C PHE A 103 7.79 -11.75 -0.91
N MET A 104 8.47 -10.62 -0.70
CA MET A 104 9.72 -10.57 0.08
C MET A 104 9.55 -11.10 1.51
N VAL A 105 8.42 -10.83 2.17
CA VAL A 105 8.11 -11.39 3.50
C VAL A 105 8.00 -12.92 3.42
N LEU A 106 7.28 -13.48 2.46
CA LEU A 106 7.19 -14.94 2.28
C LEU A 106 8.56 -15.58 2.06
N VAL A 107 9.42 -14.95 1.26
CA VAL A 107 10.80 -15.42 1.04
C VAL A 107 11.59 -15.42 2.34
N ASN A 108 11.51 -14.35 3.13
CA ASN A 108 12.18 -14.27 4.44
C ASN A 108 11.65 -15.34 5.41
N LEU A 109 10.33 -15.53 5.47
CA LEU A 109 9.73 -16.55 6.33
C LEU A 109 10.19 -17.96 5.97
N LYS A 110 10.31 -18.26 4.67
CA LYS A 110 10.88 -19.52 4.19
C LYS A 110 12.36 -19.62 4.53
N TYR A 111 13.17 -18.63 4.17
CA TYR A 111 14.63 -18.68 4.32
C TYR A 111 15.06 -18.88 5.77
N TYR A 112 14.45 -18.14 6.70
CA TYR A 112 14.75 -18.25 8.12
C TYR A 112 13.99 -19.37 8.84
N GLN A 113 13.15 -20.14 8.12
CA GLN A 113 12.29 -21.18 8.70
C GLN A 113 11.44 -20.67 9.88
N THR A 114 11.04 -19.40 9.82
CA THR A 114 10.32 -18.73 10.93
C THR A 114 8.82 -18.91 10.87
N TRP A 115 8.29 -19.73 9.95
CA TRP A 115 6.86 -20.00 9.83
C TRP A 115 6.27 -20.51 11.15
N GLN A 116 6.78 -21.61 11.70
CA GLN A 116 6.32 -22.11 13.00
C GLN A 116 6.51 -21.08 14.11
N LYS A 117 7.66 -20.40 14.15
CA LYS A 117 7.97 -19.45 15.22
C LYS A 117 6.99 -18.28 15.23
N ARG A 118 6.67 -17.73 14.05
CA ARG A 118 5.75 -16.59 13.93
C ARG A 118 4.30 -17.00 13.94
N ALA A 119 3.95 -18.25 13.62
CA ALA A 119 2.60 -18.76 13.80
C ALA A 119 2.15 -18.66 15.27
N LEU A 120 3.08 -18.88 16.21
CA LEU A 120 2.84 -18.70 17.65
C LEU A 120 2.47 -17.26 18.02
N ASP A 121 2.95 -16.25 17.28
CA ASP A 121 2.60 -14.85 17.53
C ASP A 121 1.14 -14.53 17.15
N PHE A 122 0.47 -15.43 16.42
CA PHE A 122 -0.92 -15.28 15.97
C PHE A 122 -1.91 -16.13 16.78
N ASP A 123 -1.50 -16.77 17.88
CA ASP A 123 -2.30 -17.70 18.68
C ASP A 123 -3.01 -18.78 17.83
N LEU A 124 -2.29 -19.31 16.82
CA LEU A 124 -2.71 -20.46 16.01
C LEU A 124 -2.18 -21.79 16.57
#